data_AF-A0A2V5H929-F1
#
_entry.id   AF-A0A2V5H929-F1
#
_cell.length_a   1.000
_cell.length_b   1.000
_cell.length_c   1.000
_cell.angle_alpha   90.00
_cell.angle_beta   90.00
_cell.angle_gamma   90.00
#
_symmetry.space_group_name_H-M   'P 1'
#
loop_
_entity.id
_entity.type
_entity.pdbx_description
1 polymer ?
#
loop_
_entity_poly.entity_id
_entity_poly.type
_entity_poly.pdbx_seq_one_letter_code
_entity_poly.pdbx_strand_id
1 'polypeptide(L)'
;MSDLARNTGLYDLPPETFESTLTYLDLESIKALRLVDRKLAEKCIGPRFLRCIQQPVLDVSPQSLRSLHALARNPTLSKKIHSLTFLATTMELSELDKNIKSGKYVAQKLNELGNVVSRTKVRFTPEELEKAKSDLRWLNEKQEARD
;
A
#
# COMPACT_ATOMS: atom_id res chain seq x y z
N MET A 1 45.27 -8.87 -36.64
CA MET A 1 43.83 -8.76 -36.37
C MET A 1 43.68 -8.56 -34.87
N SER A 2 43.41 -7.33 -34.45
CA SER A 2 43.44 -6.89 -33.06
C SER A 2 42.10 -7.16 -32.36
N ASP A 3 42.13 -7.92 -31.27
CA ASP A 3 41.04 -8.15 -30.31
C ASP A 3 40.68 -6.88 -29.50
N LEU A 4 40.41 -5.76 -30.19
CA LEU A 4 40.06 -4.48 -29.56
C LEU A 4 38.54 -4.27 -29.56
N ALA A 5 37.79 -5.23 -29.03
CA ALA A 5 36.39 -5.04 -28.67
C ALA A 5 35.97 -6.05 -27.59
N ARG A 6 36.72 -6.14 -26.49
CA ARG A 6 36.12 -6.66 -25.25
C ARG A 6 35.05 -5.64 -24.85
N ASN A 7 33.80 -5.95 -25.20
CA ASN A 7 32.62 -5.22 -24.75
C ASN A 7 32.72 -5.00 -23.24
N THR A 8 33.11 -3.80 -22.82
CA THR A 8 33.01 -3.34 -21.43
C THR A 8 31.54 -3.02 -21.20
N GLY A 9 30.77 -4.05 -20.85
CA GLY A 9 29.34 -3.91 -20.61
C GLY A 9 29.09 -3.12 -19.33
N LEU A 10 27.90 -2.54 -19.19
CA LEU A 10 27.45 -1.93 -17.92
C LEU A 10 27.62 -2.86 -16.70
N TYR A 11 27.55 -4.17 -16.91
CA TYR A 11 27.76 -5.18 -15.86
C TYR A 11 29.23 -5.33 -15.43
N ASP A 12 30.21 -4.83 -16.19
CA ASP A 12 31.64 -4.89 -15.86
C ASP A 12 32.13 -3.69 -15.01
N LEU A 13 31.29 -2.66 -14.85
CA LEU A 13 31.64 -1.50 -14.03
C LEU A 13 31.91 -1.89 -12.56
N PRO A 14 32.78 -1.18 -11.82
CA PRO A 14 32.85 -1.34 -10.37
C PRO A 14 31.47 -1.10 -9.72
N PRO A 15 31.11 -1.82 -8.64
CA PRO A 15 29.83 -1.65 -7.96
C PRO A 15 29.53 -0.20 -7.58
N GLU A 16 30.53 0.55 -7.13
CA GLU A 16 30.42 1.95 -6.72
C GLU A 16 30.08 2.86 -7.91
N THR A 17 30.75 2.64 -9.04
CA THR A 17 30.49 3.40 -10.28
C THR A 17 29.11 3.08 -10.81
N PHE A 18 28.72 1.80 -10.81
CA PHE A 18 27.40 1.37 -11.25
C PHE A 18 26.29 1.95 -10.38
N GLU A 19 26.40 1.87 -9.05
CA GLU A 19 25.44 2.47 -8.12
C GLU A 19 25.34 3.98 -8.27
N SER A 20 26.47 4.67 -8.47
CA SER A 20 26.48 6.12 -8.77
C SER A 20 25.69 6.42 -10.04
N THR A 21 25.87 5.64 -11.11
CA THR A 21 25.08 5.78 -12.34
C THR A 21 23.58 5.60 -12.08
N LEU A 22 23.19 4.60 -11.26
CA LEU A 22 21.77 4.39 -10.91
C LEU A 22 21.15 5.58 -10.15
N THR A 23 21.94 6.45 -9.52
CA THR A 23 21.40 7.64 -8.83
C THR A 23 20.79 8.66 -9.79
N TYR A 24 21.25 8.68 -11.05
CA TYR A 24 20.75 9.54 -12.11
C TYR A 24 19.54 8.96 -12.85
N LEU A 25 19.17 7.71 -12.54
CA LEU A 25 18.02 7.04 -13.13
C LEU A 25 16.81 7.10 -12.20
N ASP A 26 15.64 7.25 -12.80
CA ASP A 26 14.37 7.06 -12.13
C ASP A 26 14.05 5.57 -11.97
N LEU A 27 13.07 5.25 -11.13
CA LEU A 27 12.74 3.87 -10.79
C LEU A 27 12.29 3.07 -12.03
N GLU A 28 11.57 3.69 -12.96
CA GLU A 28 11.10 3.01 -14.17
C GLU A 28 12.27 2.67 -15.11
N SER A 29 13.24 3.57 -15.29
CA SER A 29 14.46 3.25 -16.05
C SER A 29 15.28 2.14 -15.39
N ILE A 30 15.37 2.11 -14.05
CA ILE A 30 16.06 1.02 -13.34
C ILE A 30 15.33 -0.31 -13.53
N LYS A 31 13.99 -0.32 -13.46
CA LYS A 31 13.18 -1.52 -13.76
C LYS A 31 13.41 -1.99 -15.20
N ALA A 32 13.42 -1.08 -16.17
CA ALA A 32 13.70 -1.40 -17.56
C ALA A 32 15.11 -1.99 -17.73
N LEU A 33 16.12 -1.42 -17.08
CA LEU A 33 17.50 -1.92 -17.10
C LEU A 33 17.61 -3.36 -16.57
N ARG A 34 16.78 -3.72 -15.56
CA ARG A 34 16.70 -5.10 -15.04
C ARG A 34 16.09 -6.09 -16.02
N LEU A 35 15.34 -5.65 -17.02
CA LEU A 35 14.75 -6.52 -18.04
C LEU A 35 15.70 -6.79 -19.22
N VAL A 36 16.83 -6.07 -19.30
CA VAL A 36 17.78 -6.18 -20.42
C VAL A 36 18.60 -7.47 -20.35
N ASP A 37 19.17 -7.79 -19.19
CA ASP A 37 20.01 -8.98 -19.00
C ASP A 37 20.00 -9.42 -17.53
N ARG A 38 20.20 -10.72 -17.29
CA ARG A 38 20.23 -11.31 -15.94
C ARG A 38 21.35 -10.74 -15.07
N LYS A 39 22.56 -10.51 -15.61
CA LYS A 39 23.67 -9.96 -14.79
C LYS A 39 23.37 -8.52 -14.37
N LEU A 40 22.81 -7.72 -15.28
CA LEU A 40 22.31 -6.39 -14.95
C LEU A 40 21.17 -6.44 -13.94
N ALA A 41 20.25 -7.40 -14.09
CA ALA A 41 19.12 -7.58 -13.19
C ALA A 41 19.55 -7.82 -11.74
N GLU A 42 20.58 -8.65 -11.55
CA GLU A 42 21.19 -8.95 -10.24
C GLU A 42 21.92 -7.72 -9.69
N LYS A 43 22.74 -7.08 -10.52
CA LYS A 43 23.56 -5.92 -10.13
C LYS A 43 22.72 -4.69 -9.78
N CYS A 44 21.56 -4.53 -10.40
CA CYS A 44 20.61 -3.47 -10.08
C CYS A 44 19.92 -3.65 -8.72
N ILE A 45 20.03 -4.80 -8.04
CA ILE A 45 19.47 -5.00 -6.69
C ILE A 45 20.46 -4.48 -5.63
N GLY A 46 21.00 -3.28 -5.86
CA GLY A 46 21.88 -2.60 -4.92
C GLY A 46 21.16 -1.54 -4.08
N PRO A 47 21.90 -0.82 -3.22
CA PRO A 47 21.35 0.14 -2.28
C PRO A 47 20.37 1.16 -2.89
N ARG A 48 20.64 1.66 -4.10
CA ARG A 48 19.74 2.61 -4.76
C ARG A 48 18.37 2.02 -5.04
N PHE A 49 18.31 0.87 -5.70
CA PHE A 49 17.03 0.22 -6.02
C PHE A 49 16.29 -0.18 -4.75
N LEU A 50 17.00 -0.72 -3.75
CA LEU A 50 16.40 -1.11 -2.48
C LEU A 50 15.79 0.07 -1.71
N ARG A 51 16.38 1.28 -1.78
CA ARG A 51 15.79 2.49 -1.20
C ARG A 51 14.46 2.88 -1.86
N CYS A 52 14.24 2.50 -3.11
CA CYS A 52 13.00 2.76 -3.83
C CYS A 52 11.91 1.72 -3.54
N ILE A 53 12.23 0.61 -2.87
CA ILE A 53 11.23 -0.36 -2.44
C ILE A 53 10.47 0.23 -1.26
N GLN A 54 9.30 0.77 -1.56
CA GLN A 54 8.36 1.17 -0.52
C GLN A 54 7.92 -0.08 0.25
N GLN A 55 7.75 0.06 1.58
CA GLN A 55 7.11 -1.00 2.36
C GLN A 55 5.71 -1.23 1.79
N PRO A 56 5.30 -2.48 1.55
CA PRO A 56 4.03 -2.76 0.92
C PRO A 56 2.89 -2.29 1.82
N VAL A 57 2.06 -1.40 1.28
CA VAL A 57 0.74 -1.08 1.83
C VAL A 57 -0.22 -2.09 1.25
N LEU A 58 -0.76 -2.96 2.10
CA LEU A 58 -1.63 -4.05 1.71
C LEU A 58 -3.09 -3.64 1.93
N ASP A 59 -3.78 -3.29 0.85
CA ASP A 59 -5.22 -3.52 0.76
C ASP A 59 -5.44 -5.04 0.65
N VAL A 60 -6.44 -5.66 1.29
CA VAL A 60 -6.62 -7.13 1.23
C VAL A 60 -7.29 -7.54 -0.09
N SER A 61 -6.81 -7.05 -1.23
CA SER A 61 -7.29 -7.45 -2.55
C SER A 61 -6.55 -8.72 -3.03
N PRO A 62 -7.17 -9.54 -3.90
CA PRO A 62 -6.49 -10.72 -4.45
C PRO A 62 -5.17 -10.39 -5.17
N GLN A 63 -5.10 -9.22 -5.83
CA GLN A 63 -3.92 -8.81 -6.58
C GLN A 63 -2.76 -8.40 -5.68
N SER A 64 -3.04 -7.69 -4.59
CA SER A 64 -2.02 -7.30 -3.62
C SER A 64 -1.48 -8.53 -2.87
N LEU A 65 -2.33 -9.50 -2.56
CA LEU A 65 -1.94 -10.78 -1.95
C LEU A 65 -1.02 -11.60 -2.87
N ARG A 66 -1.32 -11.66 -4.17
CA ARG A 66 -0.42 -12.29 -5.16
C ARG A 66 0.93 -11.57 -5.21
N SER A 67 0.91 -10.24 -5.19
CA SER A 67 2.11 -9.41 -5.24
C SER A 67 2.97 -9.61 -3.99
N LEU A 68 2.34 -9.65 -2.81
CA LEU A 68 2.99 -9.95 -1.54
C LEU A 68 3.59 -11.36 -1.54
N HIS A 69 2.84 -12.37 -2.01
CA HIS A 69 3.33 -13.75 -2.10
C HIS A 69 4.53 -13.87 -3.04
N ALA A 70 4.50 -13.20 -4.21
CA ALA A 70 5.63 -13.17 -5.13
C ALA A 70 6.86 -12.49 -4.51
N LEU A 71 6.64 -11.40 -3.77
CA LEU A 71 7.68 -10.67 -3.07
C LEU A 71 8.31 -11.50 -1.93
N ALA A 72 7.48 -12.21 -1.16
CA ALA A 72 7.92 -13.10 -0.08
C ALA A 72 8.73 -14.30 -0.60
N ARG A 73 8.42 -14.80 -1.81
CA ARG A 73 9.17 -15.89 -2.45
C ARG A 73 10.47 -15.46 -3.12
N ASN A 74 10.73 -14.16 -3.24
CA ASN A 74 11.96 -13.67 -3.84
C ASN A 74 13.11 -13.75 -2.82
N PRO A 75 14.18 -14.52 -3.07
CA PRO A 75 15.25 -14.77 -2.08
C PRO A 75 16.07 -13.52 -1.71
N THR A 76 16.08 -12.50 -2.59
CA THR A 76 16.82 -11.26 -2.37
C THR A 76 15.94 -10.18 -1.74
N LEU A 77 14.71 -10.02 -2.24
CA LEU A 77 13.79 -8.96 -1.82
C LEU A 77 13.07 -9.28 -0.51
N SER A 78 12.76 -10.55 -0.23
CA SER A 78 12.08 -10.97 1.00
C SER A 78 12.82 -10.51 2.26
N LYS A 79 14.17 -10.59 2.25
CA LYS A 79 15.04 -10.16 3.35
C LYS A 79 15.03 -8.66 3.61
N LYS A 80 14.35 -7.86 2.77
CA LYS A 80 14.33 -6.39 2.85
C LYS A 80 12.96 -5.83 3.22
N ILE A 81 11.96 -6.69 3.39
CA ILE A 81 10.64 -6.32 3.89
C ILE A 81 10.68 -6.50 5.40
N HIS A 82 10.58 -5.40 6.13
CA HIS A 82 10.70 -5.42 7.60
C HIS A 82 9.34 -5.13 8.25
N SER A 83 8.42 -4.54 7.51
CA SER A 83 7.07 -4.24 7.99
C SER A 83 6.04 -4.46 6.89
N LEU A 84 4.83 -4.82 7.31
CA LEU A 84 3.63 -4.89 6.48
C LEU A 84 2.59 -3.97 7.10
N THR A 85 2.03 -3.06 6.30
CA THR A 85 0.94 -2.19 6.73
C THR A 85 -0.36 -2.72 6.14
N PHE A 86 -1.26 -3.19 7.01
CA PHE A 86 -2.60 -3.63 6.61
C PHE A 86 -3.56 -2.44 6.64
N LEU A 87 -4.24 -2.19 5.53
CA LEU A 87 -5.36 -1.26 5.48
C LEU A 87 -6.66 -2.06 5.53
N ALA A 88 -7.32 -2.05 6.69
CA ALA A 88 -8.65 -2.60 6.86
C ALA A 88 -9.66 -1.44 6.95
N THR A 89 -10.59 -1.38 5.99
CA THR A 89 -11.76 -0.51 6.10
C THR A 89 -12.90 -1.32 6.71
N THR A 90 -13.20 -1.11 7.98
CA THR A 90 -14.37 -1.69 8.63
C THR A 90 -15.60 -0.83 8.32
N MET A 91 -16.60 -1.41 7.65
CA MET A 91 -17.90 -0.78 7.47
C MET A 91 -18.87 -1.36 8.51
N GLU A 92 -19.06 -0.66 9.63
CA GLU A 92 -19.97 -1.11 10.69
C GLU A 92 -21.42 -0.70 10.38
N LEU A 93 -22.04 -1.42 9.43
CA LEU A 93 -23.42 -1.20 8.99
C LEU A 93 -24.44 -1.44 10.12
N SER A 94 -24.17 -2.41 10.98
CA SER A 94 -25.14 -2.88 11.99
C SER A 94 -25.43 -1.84 13.07
N GLU A 95 -24.44 -1.02 13.43
CA GLU A 95 -24.62 0.03 14.42
C GLU A 95 -25.41 1.21 13.82
N LEU A 96 -25.10 1.57 12.57
CA LEU A 96 -25.83 2.63 11.87
C LEU A 96 -27.31 2.27 11.67
N ASP A 97 -27.62 1.04 11.26
CA ASP A 97 -29.01 0.57 11.12
C ASP A 97 -29.76 0.58 12.46
N LYS A 98 -29.13 0.12 13.55
CA LYS A 98 -29.70 0.20 14.91
C LYS A 98 -29.96 1.65 15.33
N ASN A 99 -29.04 2.54 15.04
CA ASN A 99 -29.16 3.96 15.38
C ASN A 99 -30.33 4.60 14.62
N ILE A 100 -30.45 4.34 13.32
CA ILE A 100 -31.57 4.82 12.49
C ILE A 100 -32.90 4.28 13.01
N LYS A 101 -33.00 2.97 13.31
CA LYS A 101 -34.22 2.35 13.85
C LYS A 101 -34.62 2.91 15.22
N SER A 102 -33.63 3.20 16.07
CA SER A 102 -33.89 3.78 17.39
C SER A 102 -34.11 5.30 17.37
N GLY A 103 -33.84 5.96 16.23
CA GLY A 103 -33.86 7.42 16.08
C GLY A 103 -32.80 8.14 16.92
N LYS A 104 -31.77 7.43 17.39
CA LYS A 104 -30.75 7.94 18.30
C LYS A 104 -29.38 7.41 17.93
N TYR A 105 -28.34 8.19 18.20
CA TYR A 105 -26.95 7.78 18.07
C TYR A 105 -26.17 8.11 19.35
N VAL A 106 -25.00 7.49 19.49
CA VAL A 106 -24.09 7.75 20.61
C VAL A 106 -23.07 8.80 20.19
N ALA A 107 -23.21 10.02 20.69
CA ALA A 107 -22.19 11.05 20.53
C ALA A 107 -21.05 10.78 21.52
N GLN A 108 -19.82 10.76 21.03
CA GLN A 108 -18.62 10.59 21.85
C GLN A 108 -17.92 11.93 22.03
N LYS A 109 -17.57 12.27 23.27
CA LYS A 109 -16.71 13.42 23.55
C LYS A 109 -15.27 12.92 23.72
N LEU A 110 -14.35 13.42 22.91
CA LEU A 110 -12.93 13.08 22.98
C LEU A 110 -12.16 14.12 23.82
N ASN A 111 -11.07 13.71 24.45
CA ASN A 111 -10.08 14.64 25.01
C ASN A 111 -9.05 15.07 23.95
N GLU A 112 -8.13 15.95 24.32
CA GLU A 112 -7.05 16.45 23.46
C GLU A 112 -6.11 15.33 22.95
N LEU A 113 -6.11 14.18 23.61
CA LEU A 113 -5.31 12.99 23.27
C LEU A 113 -6.11 11.98 22.41
N GLY A 114 -7.36 12.27 22.05
CA GLY A 114 -8.21 11.40 21.23
C GLY A 114 -8.91 10.27 21.99
N ASN A 115 -8.83 10.23 23.33
CA ASN A 115 -9.51 9.23 24.15
C ASN A 115 -10.95 9.63 24.44
N VAL A 116 -11.86 8.64 24.48
CA VAL A 116 -13.28 8.84 24.80
C VAL A 116 -13.45 9.21 26.27
N VAL A 117 -13.94 10.42 26.53
CA VAL A 117 -14.21 10.97 27.87
C VAL A 117 -15.63 10.66 28.31
N SER A 118 -16.60 10.77 27.39
CA SER A 118 -18.00 10.46 27.68
C SER A 118 -18.77 10.02 26.43
N ARG A 119 -19.86 9.30 26.66
CA ARG A 119 -20.80 8.84 25.64
C ARG A 119 -22.21 9.30 26.00
N THR A 120 -22.88 10.01 25.10
CA THR A 120 -24.24 10.53 25.33
C THR A 120 -25.15 10.09 24.20
N LYS A 121 -26.36 9.61 24.53
CA LYS A 121 -27.37 9.28 23.52
C LYS A 121 -28.08 10.55 23.07
N VAL A 122 -27.97 10.86 21.77
CA VAL A 122 -28.56 12.04 21.14
C VAL A 122 -29.62 11.57 20.15
N ARG A 123 -30.71 12.32 20.00
CA ARG A 123 -31.72 12.05 18.97
C ARG A 123 -31.26 12.68 17.65
N PHE A 124 -31.46 11.98 16.54
CA PHE A 124 -31.24 12.58 15.23
C PHE A 124 -32.18 13.77 15.02
N THR A 125 -31.66 14.83 14.41
CA THR A 125 -32.53 15.79 13.74
C THR A 125 -33.15 15.16 12.48
N PRO A 126 -34.25 15.70 11.93
CA PRO A 126 -34.84 15.18 10.69
C PRO A 126 -33.85 15.12 9.52
N GLU A 127 -33.00 16.15 9.40
CA GLU A 127 -31.98 16.26 8.35
C GLU A 127 -30.88 15.21 8.54
N GLU A 128 -30.38 15.03 9.77
CA GLU A 128 -29.37 14.02 10.09
C GLU A 128 -29.91 12.61 9.88
N LEU A 129 -31.19 12.36 10.18
CA LEU A 129 -31.81 11.06 9.99
C LEU A 129 -31.90 10.70 8.50
N GLU A 130 -32.33 11.64 7.66
CA GLU A 130 -32.38 11.43 6.21
C GLU A 130 -30.99 11.23 5.62
N LYS A 131 -30.01 12.01 6.09
CA LYS A 131 -28.61 11.79 5.73
C LYS A 131 -28.12 10.41 6.16
N ALA A 132 -28.38 9.99 7.39
CA ALA A 132 -27.98 8.68 7.90
C ALA A 132 -28.59 7.53 7.09
N LYS A 133 -29.87 7.63 6.69
CA LYS A 133 -30.50 6.67 5.78
C LYS A 133 -29.83 6.62 4.41
N SER A 134 -29.47 7.78 3.87
CA SER A 134 -28.73 7.87 2.59
C SER A 134 -27.35 7.23 2.69
N ASP A 135 -26.62 7.53 3.77
CA ASP A 135 -25.30 6.96 4.05
C ASP A 135 -25.39 5.42 4.21
N LEU A 136 -26.44 4.91 4.88
CA LEU A 136 -26.68 3.47 5.00
C LEU A 136 -26.92 2.81 3.63
N ARG A 137 -27.73 3.42 2.76
CA ARG A 137 -27.96 2.90 1.39
C ARG A 137 -26.67 2.84 0.59
N TRP A 138 -25.89 3.92 0.60
CA TRP A 138 -24.59 3.97 -0.09
C TRP A 138 -23.61 2.92 0.43
N LEU A 139 -23.58 2.69 1.75
CA LEU A 139 -22.72 1.66 2.35
C LEU A 139 -23.15 0.24 1.94
N ASN A 140 -24.45 -0.03 1.87
CA ASN A 140 -24.97 -1.32 1.39
C ASN A 140 -24.59 -1.57 -0.08
N GLU A 141 -24.79 -0.58 -0.95
CA GLU A 141 -24.39 -0.67 -2.37
C GLU A 141 -22.88 -0.94 -2.51
N LYS A 142 -22.06 -0.33 -1.66
CA LYS A 142 -20.61 -0.59 -1.64
C LYS A 142 -20.22 -1.95 -1.09
N GLN A 143 -21.00 -2.51 -0.16
CA GLN A 143 -20.78 -3.86 0.34
C GLN A 143 -21.15 -4.89 -0.74
N GLU A 144 -22.30 -4.72 -1.39
CA GLU A 144 -22.76 -5.58 -2.49
C GLU A 144 -21.80 -5.54 -3.70
N ALA A 145 -21.19 -4.40 -3.99
CA ALA A 145 -20.20 -4.29 -5.07
C ALA A 145 -18.84 -4.93 -4.74
N ARG A 146 -18.60 -5.33 -3.48
CA ARG A 146 -17.37 -5.99 -3.02
C ARG A 146 -17.50 -7.51 -2.93
N ASP A 147 -18.74 -8.00 -2.80
CA ASP A 147 -19.08 -9.43 -2.76
C ASP A 147 -19.22 -10.00 -4.19
#